data_AF-A0A933UVP8-F1
#
_entry.id   AF-A0A933UVP8-F1
#
_cell.length_a   1.000
_cell.length_b   1.000
_cell.length_c   1.000
_cell.angle_alpha   90.00
_cell.angle_beta   90.00
_cell.angle_gamma   90.00
#
_symmetry.space_group_name_H-M   'P 1'
#
loop_
_entity.id
_entity.type
_entity.pdbx_description
1 polymer ?
#
loop_
_entity_poly.entity_id
_entity_poly.type
_entity_poly.pdbx_seq_one_letter_code
_entity_poly.pdbx_strand_id
1 'polypeptide(L)'
;MMGRKDRKHHETEKVLDVDASMQGTLIFKDPVNLRINGRFEGTLNTKGSLMIGEHAVVNADVTGESIVVAGKVNGNIIALKELKRVSPACVVGDIKTPLLSIAEGAILEGNSRMLSKARSETAASQNTMTPEELAKYLEVDMALVTEWANSGKLPGTKNGNS
;
A
#
# COMPACT_ATOMS: atom_id res chain seq x y z
N MET A 1 -14.33 -41.90 -12.35
CA MET A 1 -13.79 -40.85 -11.48
C MET A 1 -12.47 -40.39 -12.09
N MET A 2 -12.44 -39.27 -12.81
CA MET A 2 -11.20 -38.70 -13.37
C MET A 2 -11.42 -37.20 -13.61
N GLY A 3 -10.44 -36.41 -13.18
CA GLY A 3 -10.58 -35.04 -12.71
C GLY A 3 -10.99 -33.97 -13.73
N ARG A 4 -11.75 -33.00 -13.22
CA ARG A 4 -12.02 -31.71 -13.84
C ARG A 4 -10.67 -31.00 -14.05
N LYS A 5 -10.36 -30.69 -15.30
CA LYS A 5 -9.17 -29.92 -15.68
C LYS A 5 -9.50 -28.43 -15.49
N ASP A 6 -9.08 -27.86 -14.38
CA ASP A 6 -9.18 -26.42 -14.11
C ASP A 6 -8.38 -25.64 -15.17
N ARG A 7 -9.10 -25.06 -16.13
CA ARG A 7 -8.57 -24.04 -17.02
C ARG A 7 -8.45 -22.74 -16.22
N LYS A 8 -7.27 -22.47 -15.66
CA LYS A 8 -6.93 -21.11 -15.22
C LYS A 8 -6.90 -20.22 -16.47
N HIS A 9 -7.87 -19.30 -16.55
CA HIS A 9 -7.86 -18.24 -17.54
C HIS A 9 -6.60 -17.39 -17.34
N HIS A 10 -5.70 -17.39 -18.33
CA HIS A 10 -4.69 -16.34 -18.45
C HIS A 10 -5.43 -15.07 -18.89
N GLU A 11 -5.74 -14.19 -17.94
CA GLU A 11 -6.12 -12.82 -18.25
C GLU A 11 -4.89 -12.19 -18.92
N THR A 12 -5.06 -11.76 -20.17
CA THR A 12 -3.99 -11.21 -20.98
C THR A 12 -3.43 -9.96 -20.29
N GLU A 13 -2.23 -10.06 -19.72
CA GLU A 13 -1.54 -8.91 -19.17
C GLU A 13 -1.33 -7.88 -20.28
N LYS A 14 -2.10 -6.79 -20.23
CA LYS A 14 -1.91 -5.64 -21.11
C LYS A 14 -0.67 -4.92 -20.62
N VAL A 15 0.44 -5.09 -21.32
CA VAL A 15 1.70 -4.39 -21.06
C VAL A 15 1.93 -3.38 -22.17
N LEU A 16 2.23 -2.15 -21.80
CA LEU A 16 2.67 -1.10 -22.71
C LEU A 16 4.05 -0.69 -22.26
N ASP A 17 5.04 -0.85 -23.13
CA ASP A 17 6.39 -0.32 -22.91
C ASP A 17 6.59 0.83 -23.88
N VAL A 18 6.93 2.00 -23.34
CA VAL A 18 7.09 3.20 -24.14
C VAL A 18 8.49 3.76 -24.00
N ASP A 19 9.22 3.67 -25.11
CA ASP A 19 10.51 4.30 -25.33
C ASP A 19 10.40 5.39 -26.40
N ALA A 20 9.66 6.45 -26.07
CA ALA A 20 9.42 7.58 -26.96
C ALA A 20 9.19 8.87 -26.16
N SER A 21 9.27 10.01 -26.84
CA SER A 21 8.78 11.28 -26.31
C SER A 21 7.31 11.45 -26.65
N MET A 22 6.47 11.58 -25.63
CA MET A 22 5.02 11.72 -25.76
C MET A 22 4.55 12.97 -25.03
N GLN A 23 3.55 13.65 -25.60
CA GLN A 23 2.89 14.79 -24.99
C GLN A 23 1.38 14.67 -25.13
N GLY A 24 0.64 14.94 -24.05
CA GLY A 24 -0.81 15.00 -24.04
C GLY A 24 -1.45 14.25 -22.86
N THR A 25 -2.70 13.84 -23.05
CA THR A 25 -3.50 13.18 -22.02
C THR A 25 -3.73 11.71 -22.37
N LEU A 26 -3.32 10.80 -21.48
CA LEU A 26 -3.44 9.36 -21.67
C LEU A 26 -4.32 8.76 -20.57
N ILE A 27 -5.42 8.10 -20.97
CA ILE A 27 -6.43 7.55 -20.05
C ILE A 27 -6.69 6.09 -20.38
N PHE A 28 -6.45 5.21 -19.43
CA PHE A 28 -6.73 3.78 -19.54
C PHE A 28 -8.01 3.42 -18.78
N LYS A 29 -8.98 2.84 -19.49
CA LYS A 29 -10.24 2.37 -18.88
C LYS A 29 -10.08 1.05 -18.12
N ASP A 30 -9.22 0.18 -18.65
CA ASP A 30 -8.87 -1.12 -18.10
C ASP A 30 -7.59 -1.04 -17.26
N PRO A 31 -7.35 -1.99 -16.34
CA PRO A 31 -6.06 -2.15 -15.69
C PRO A 31 -5.00 -2.53 -16.73
N VAL A 32 -3.95 -1.70 -16.83
CA VAL A 32 -2.84 -1.88 -17.77
C VAL A 32 -1.53 -1.67 -17.01
N ASN A 33 -0.55 -2.53 -17.28
CA ASN A 33 0.80 -2.38 -16.78
C ASN A 33 1.58 -1.49 -17.75
N LEU A 34 1.79 -0.23 -17.38
CA LEU A 34 2.49 0.74 -18.21
C LEU A 34 3.94 0.90 -17.74
N ARG A 35 4.87 0.82 -18.68
CA ARG A 35 6.29 1.13 -18.51
C ARG A 35 6.65 2.33 -19.37
N ILE A 36 7.27 3.33 -18.77
CA ILE A 36 7.74 4.54 -19.47
C ILE A 36 9.25 4.61 -19.28
N ASN A 37 9.99 4.48 -20.38
CA ASN A 37 11.45 4.61 -20.44
C ASN A 37 11.88 5.94 -21.10
N GLY A 38 11.00 6.58 -21.88
CA GLY A 38 11.26 7.85 -22.56
C GLY A 38 10.82 9.09 -21.79
N ARG A 39 10.32 10.10 -22.53
CA ARG A 39 9.84 11.38 -21.98
C ARG A 39 8.33 11.46 -22.07
N PHE A 40 7.67 11.85 -20.98
CA PHE A 40 6.21 12.05 -20.98
C PHE A 40 5.86 13.42 -20.42
N GLU A 41 5.00 14.15 -21.12
CA GLU A 41 4.47 15.44 -20.66
C GLU A 41 2.95 15.49 -20.76
N GLY A 42 2.28 15.95 -19.71
CA GLY A 42 0.83 16.14 -19.69
C GLY A 42 0.14 15.42 -18.54
N THR A 43 -0.82 14.54 -18.82
CA THR A 43 -1.61 13.88 -17.76
C THR A 43 -1.80 12.39 -18.06
N LEU A 44 -1.53 11.55 -17.08
CA LEU A 44 -1.64 10.10 -17.18
C LEU A 44 -2.60 9.55 -16.12
N ASN A 45 -3.62 8.81 -16.55
CA ASN A 45 -4.55 8.14 -15.65
C ASN A 45 -4.64 6.65 -16.02
N THR A 46 -4.18 5.79 -15.11
CA THR A 46 -4.26 4.34 -15.24
C THR A 46 -4.87 3.72 -13.97
N LYS A 47 -5.62 2.64 -14.15
CA LYS A 47 -6.12 1.81 -13.04
C LYS A 47 -5.18 0.66 -12.68
N GLY A 48 -4.10 0.49 -13.45
CA GLY A 48 -3.13 -0.58 -13.24
C GLY A 48 -1.81 -0.09 -12.63
N SER A 49 -0.77 -0.86 -12.90
CA SER A 49 0.59 -0.56 -12.44
C SER A 49 1.28 0.40 -13.41
N LEU A 50 2.02 1.37 -12.87
CA LEU A 50 2.89 2.25 -13.63
C LEU A 50 4.33 2.10 -13.14
N MET A 51 5.25 1.93 -14.09
CA MET A 51 6.68 1.90 -13.84
C MET A 51 7.37 2.96 -14.70
N ILE A 52 8.13 3.84 -14.03
CA ILE A 52 8.93 4.88 -14.67
C ILE A 52 10.38 4.41 -14.58
N GLY A 53 11.01 4.16 -15.73
CA GLY A 53 12.38 3.69 -15.84
C GLY A 53 13.40 4.72 -15.36
N GLU A 54 14.63 4.29 -15.12
CA GLU A 54 15.72 5.11 -14.57
C GLU A 54 16.07 6.32 -15.43
N HIS A 55 16.05 6.15 -16.76
CA HIS A 55 16.35 7.22 -17.72
C HIS A 55 15.13 8.05 -18.12
N ALA A 56 13.93 7.70 -17.61
CA ALA A 56 12.70 8.36 -17.98
C ALA A 56 12.58 9.74 -17.30
N VAL A 57 12.00 10.68 -18.04
CA VAL A 57 11.68 12.04 -17.55
C VAL A 57 10.20 12.31 -17.75
N VAL A 58 9.48 12.43 -16.65
CA VAL A 58 8.03 12.59 -16.65
C VAL A 58 7.68 13.97 -16.08
N ASN A 59 7.18 14.89 -16.89
CA ASN A 59 6.65 16.18 -16.44
C ASN A 59 5.12 16.15 -16.57
N ALA A 60 4.44 15.52 -15.63
CA ALA A 60 3.03 15.21 -15.77
C ALA A 60 2.32 14.98 -14.44
N ASP A 61 1.00 15.16 -14.45
CA ASP A 61 0.12 14.68 -13.39
C ASP A 61 -0.19 13.20 -13.61
N VAL A 62 0.19 12.37 -12.65
CA VAL A 62 0.13 10.91 -12.75
C VAL A 62 -0.84 10.36 -11.72
N THR A 63 -1.87 9.65 -12.18
CA THR A 63 -2.78 8.88 -11.35
C THR A 63 -2.66 7.40 -11.70
N GLY A 64 -2.39 6.57 -10.69
CA GLY A 64 -2.16 5.14 -10.85
C GLY A 64 -2.57 4.36 -9.61
N GLU A 65 -2.68 3.03 -9.73
CA GLU A 65 -2.96 2.18 -8.57
C GLU A 65 -1.67 1.87 -7.80
N SER A 66 -0.72 1.21 -8.46
CA SER A 66 0.63 0.94 -7.95
C SER A 66 1.65 1.67 -8.82
N ILE A 67 2.45 2.57 -8.24
CA ILE A 67 3.41 3.38 -8.99
C ILE A 67 4.82 3.08 -8.51
N VAL A 68 5.71 2.74 -9.43
CA VAL A 68 7.14 2.55 -9.20
C VAL A 68 7.92 3.61 -9.96
N VAL A 69 8.74 4.38 -9.27
CA VAL A 69 9.56 5.44 -9.87
C VAL A 69 11.03 5.12 -9.68
N ALA A 70 11.76 4.94 -10.80
CA ALA A 70 13.22 4.83 -10.82
C ALA A 70 13.91 6.06 -11.46
N GLY A 71 13.19 6.86 -12.26
CA GLY A 71 13.71 8.03 -12.95
C GLY A 71 13.31 9.38 -12.34
N LYS A 72 13.16 10.40 -13.20
CA LYS A 72 12.81 11.77 -12.80
C LYS A 72 11.33 12.06 -13.05
N VAL A 73 10.63 12.52 -12.03
CA VAL A 73 9.23 12.92 -12.12
C VAL A 73 9.05 14.34 -11.58
N ASN A 74 8.41 15.19 -12.35
CA ASN A 74 8.02 16.54 -11.97
C ASN A 74 6.51 16.70 -12.17
N GLY A 75 5.76 16.87 -11.10
CA GLY A 75 4.30 16.96 -11.14
C GLY A 75 3.62 16.19 -10.01
N ASN A 76 2.29 16.19 -10.03
CA ASN A 76 1.51 15.59 -8.95
C ASN A 76 1.36 14.08 -9.15
N ILE A 77 1.62 13.29 -8.12
CA ILE A 77 1.46 11.83 -8.16
C ILE A 77 0.36 11.39 -7.20
N ILE A 78 -0.64 10.70 -7.72
CA ILE A 78 -1.72 10.09 -6.95
C ILE A 78 -1.63 8.58 -7.13
N ALA A 79 -1.14 7.88 -6.11
CA ALA A 79 -1.08 6.42 -6.06
C ALA A 79 -2.16 5.88 -5.12
N LEU A 80 -3.12 5.11 -5.66
CA LEU A 80 -4.29 4.65 -4.89
C LEU A 80 -3.97 3.49 -3.93
N LYS A 81 -2.98 2.65 -4.24
CA LYS A 81 -2.56 1.52 -3.39
C LYS A 81 -1.19 1.73 -2.77
N GLU A 82 -0.19 2.01 -3.58
CA GLU A 82 1.21 2.13 -3.14
C GLU A 82 2.06 2.97 -4.11
N LEU A 83 3.02 3.71 -3.56
CA LEU A 83 4.10 4.34 -4.31
C LEU A 83 5.44 3.83 -3.81
N LYS A 84 6.23 3.27 -4.72
CA LYS A 84 7.61 2.82 -4.47
C LYS A 84 8.57 3.69 -5.25
N ARG A 85 9.55 4.25 -4.55
CA ARG A 85 10.68 4.95 -5.14
C ARG A 85 11.91 4.08 -5.07
N VAL A 86 12.54 3.85 -6.21
CA VAL A 86 13.77 3.07 -6.37
C VAL A 86 14.90 4.05 -6.67
N SER A 87 16.08 3.84 -6.08
CA SER A 87 17.26 4.65 -6.40
C SER A 87 17.60 4.54 -7.89
N PRO A 88 18.04 5.61 -8.58
CA PRO A 88 18.30 6.97 -8.13
C PRO A 88 17.13 7.95 -8.40
N ALA A 89 15.88 7.54 -8.15
CA ALA A 89 14.72 8.36 -8.50
C ALA A 89 14.75 9.77 -7.89
N CYS A 90 14.27 10.75 -8.65
CA CYS A 90 14.04 12.11 -8.20
C CYS A 90 12.58 12.50 -8.47
N VAL A 91 11.84 12.86 -7.42
CA VAL A 91 10.44 13.28 -7.55
C VAL A 91 10.29 14.67 -6.99
N VAL A 92 9.83 15.60 -7.84
CA VAL A 92 9.54 16.99 -7.49
C VAL A 92 8.04 17.23 -7.66
N GLY A 93 7.32 17.54 -6.58
CA GLY A 93 5.87 17.82 -6.62
C GLY A 93 5.07 17.22 -5.48
N ASP A 94 3.74 17.29 -5.57
CA ASP A 94 2.84 16.80 -4.54
C ASP A 94 2.52 15.30 -4.72
N ILE A 95 2.70 14.52 -3.66
CA ILE A 95 2.42 13.08 -3.64
C ILE A 95 1.23 12.78 -2.72
N LYS A 96 0.26 12.03 -3.24
CA LYS A 96 -0.86 11.48 -2.46
C LYS A 96 -0.86 9.97 -2.58
N THR A 97 -0.61 9.28 -1.47
CA THR A 97 -0.60 7.80 -1.46
C THR A 97 -0.91 7.24 -0.07
N PRO A 98 -1.54 6.07 0.06
CA PRO A 98 -1.73 5.46 1.37
C PRO A 98 -0.53 4.65 1.87
N LEU A 99 0.40 4.30 0.98
CA LEU A 99 1.62 3.58 1.32
C LEU A 99 2.77 4.12 0.49
N LEU A 100 3.76 4.72 1.15
CA LEU A 100 4.96 5.27 0.52
C LEU A 100 6.19 4.46 0.96
N SER A 101 6.96 3.96 0.00
CA SER A 101 8.25 3.31 0.23
C SER A 101 9.32 4.04 -0.56
N ILE A 102 10.41 4.42 0.10
CA ILE A 102 11.52 5.17 -0.49
C ILE A 102 12.80 4.37 -0.28
N ALA A 103 13.44 3.99 -1.38
CA ALA A 103 14.76 3.35 -1.36
C ALA A 103 15.88 4.35 -1.05
N GLU A 104 17.00 3.84 -0.58
CA GLU A 104 18.20 4.62 -0.24
C GLU A 104 18.71 5.42 -1.45
N GLY A 105 19.10 6.67 -1.22
CA GLY A 105 19.66 7.57 -2.25
C GLY A 105 18.63 8.20 -3.19
N ALA A 106 17.35 7.88 -3.08
CA ALA A 106 16.33 8.55 -3.86
C ALA A 106 16.04 9.96 -3.27
N ILE A 107 15.71 10.95 -4.10
CA ILE A 107 15.36 12.35 -3.67
C ILE A 107 13.87 12.69 -3.88
N LEU A 108 13.18 13.14 -2.83
CA LEU A 108 11.78 13.60 -2.89
C LEU A 108 11.72 15.05 -2.42
N GLU A 109 11.30 15.95 -3.31
CA GLU A 109 11.13 17.38 -3.02
C GLU A 109 9.68 17.79 -3.26
N GLY A 110 8.96 18.17 -2.20
CA GLY A 110 7.57 18.61 -2.32
C GLY A 110 6.72 18.20 -1.14
N ASN A 111 5.40 18.28 -1.30
CA ASN A 111 4.46 17.90 -0.24
C ASN A 111 4.06 16.44 -0.39
N SER A 112 4.07 15.69 0.71
CA SER A 112 3.52 14.33 0.73
C SER A 112 2.33 14.26 1.68
N ARG A 113 1.16 13.91 1.15
CA ARG A 113 -0.04 13.63 1.91
C ARG A 113 -0.32 12.14 1.89
N MET A 114 -0.11 11.50 3.04
CA MET A 114 -0.53 10.13 3.24
C MET A 114 -2.05 10.05 3.21
N LEU A 115 -2.62 9.37 2.22
CA LEU A 115 -4.04 9.06 2.21
C LEU A 115 -4.26 8.00 3.27
N SER A 116 -4.93 8.32 4.37
CA SER A 116 -5.30 7.27 5.32
C SER A 116 -6.19 6.28 4.58
N LYS A 117 -5.64 5.12 4.19
CA LYS A 117 -6.45 3.90 4.22
C LYS A 117 -7.00 3.91 5.64
N ALA A 118 -8.33 3.97 5.80
CA ALA A 118 -8.96 3.67 7.07
C ALA A 118 -8.19 2.46 7.61
N ARG A 119 -7.41 2.71 8.66
CA ARG A 119 -6.57 1.71 9.28
C ARG A 119 -7.57 0.67 9.71
N SER A 120 -7.70 -0.40 8.93
CA SER A 120 -8.31 -1.61 9.43
C SER A 120 -7.57 -1.89 10.72
N GLU A 121 -8.32 -1.87 11.81
CA GLU A 121 -7.91 -2.04 13.21
C GLU A 121 -7.34 -3.45 13.48
N THR A 122 -6.64 -4.05 12.51
CA THR A 122 -6.28 -5.47 12.53
C THR A 122 -4.83 -5.71 12.98
N ALA A 123 -4.04 -4.67 13.27
CA ALA A 123 -2.67 -4.82 13.80
C ALA A 123 -2.52 -4.44 15.28
N ALA A 124 -3.59 -4.05 15.98
CA ALA A 124 -3.59 -3.80 17.42
C ALA A 124 -4.71 -4.55 18.19
N SER A 125 -5.51 -5.39 17.50
CA SER A 125 -6.64 -6.13 18.09
C SER A 125 -6.55 -7.65 17.86
N GLN A 126 -5.35 -8.21 17.76
CA GLN A 126 -5.17 -9.68 17.66
C GLN A 126 -4.67 -10.34 18.95
N ASN A 127 -4.83 -9.71 20.13
CA ASN A 127 -4.54 -10.40 21.39
C ASN A 127 -5.51 -10.10 22.55
N THR A 128 -6.69 -9.55 22.26
CA THR A 128 -7.78 -9.49 23.23
C THR A 128 -8.56 -10.80 23.18
N MET A 129 -8.30 -11.68 24.15
CA MET A 129 -9.16 -12.82 24.41
C MET A 129 -10.53 -12.33 24.89
N THR A 130 -11.59 -13.00 24.46
CA THR A 130 -12.94 -12.74 25.00
C THR A 130 -13.00 -13.13 26.48
N PRO A 131 -13.94 -12.57 27.28
CA PRO A 131 -14.13 -12.98 28.67
C PRO A 131 -14.36 -14.49 28.84
N GLU A 132 -14.98 -15.14 27.86
CA GLU A 132 -15.22 -16.59 27.83
C GLU A 132 -13.92 -17.39 27.65
N GLU A 133 -13.06 -16.96 26.73
CA GLU A 133 -11.76 -17.60 26.49
C GLU A 133 -10.81 -17.41 27.68
N LEU A 134 -10.83 -16.23 28.30
CA LEU A 134 -10.06 -15.94 29.52
C LEU A 134 -10.53 -16.79 30.70
N ALA A 135 -11.85 -16.91 30.90
CA ALA A 135 -12.43 -17.75 31.95
C ALA A 135 -11.98 -19.21 31.80
N LYS A 136 -12.02 -19.71 30.57
CA LYS A 136 -11.56 -21.06 30.24
C LYS A 136 -10.06 -21.26 30.45
N TYR A 137 -9.24 -20.28 30.07
CA TYR A 137 -7.78 -20.37 30.20
C TYR A 137 -7.31 -20.30 31.65
N LEU A 138 -7.95 -19.46 32.45
CA LEU A 138 -7.63 -19.26 33.87
C LEU A 138 -8.34 -20.25 34.79
N GLU A 139 -9.22 -21.09 34.24
CA GLU A 139 -10.08 -22.03 35.00
C GLU A 139 -10.93 -21.33 36.07
N VAL A 140 -11.44 -20.14 35.75
CA VAL A 140 -12.28 -19.33 36.64
C VAL A 140 -13.65 -19.05 36.02
N ASP A 141 -14.60 -18.64 36.85
CA ASP A 141 -15.95 -18.27 36.40
C ASP A 141 -15.94 -17.01 35.52
N MET A 142 -16.74 -17.01 34.46
CA MET A 142 -16.85 -15.89 33.51
C MET A 142 -17.39 -14.60 34.16
N ALA A 143 -18.21 -14.72 35.21
CA ALA A 143 -18.69 -13.57 35.97
C ALA A 143 -17.53 -12.82 36.66
N LEU A 144 -16.51 -13.55 37.16
CA LEU A 144 -15.32 -12.94 37.77
C LEU A 144 -14.47 -12.22 36.73
N VAL A 145 -14.28 -12.82 35.55
CA VAL A 145 -13.53 -12.19 34.45
C VAL A 145 -14.22 -10.89 33.99
N THR A 146 -15.56 -10.91 33.93
CA THR A 146 -16.36 -9.73 33.58
C THR A 146 -16.25 -8.63 34.64
N GLU A 147 -16.22 -9.00 35.92
CA GLU A 147 -15.99 -8.06 37.01
C GLU A 147 -14.60 -7.40 36.95
N TRP A 148 -13.55 -8.17 36.63
CA TRP A 148 -12.19 -7.63 36.47
C TRP A 148 -12.07 -6.72 35.26
N ALA A 149 -12.72 -7.08 34.16
CA ALA A 149 -12.79 -6.24 32.96
C ALA A 149 -13.49 -4.90 33.24
N ASN A 150 -14.61 -4.93 33.97
CA ASN A 150 -15.39 -3.72 34.30
C ASN A 150 -14.72 -2.85 35.38
N SER A 151 -14.03 -3.47 36.34
CA SER A 151 -13.33 -2.75 37.41
C SER A 151 -11.93 -2.26 36.99
N GLY A 152 -11.38 -2.80 35.90
CA GLY A 152 -10.03 -2.52 35.43
C GLY A 152 -8.93 -3.03 36.37
N LYS A 153 -9.25 -3.93 37.31
CA LYS A 153 -8.33 -4.46 38.33
C LYS A 153 -8.30 -5.98 38.26
N LEU A 154 -7.09 -6.54 38.11
CA LEU A 154 -6.85 -7.97 38.23
C LEU A 154 -6.62 -8.34 39.69
N PRO A 155 -7.24 -9.41 40.22
CA PRO A 155 -6.94 -9.88 41.55
C PRO A 155 -5.57 -10.56 41.56
N GLY A 156 -4.76 -10.21 42.55
CA GLY A 156 -3.50 -10.87 42.79
C GLY A 156 -3.00 -10.52 44.18
N THR A 157 -2.55 -11.51 44.91
CA THR A 157 -1.70 -11.30 46.09
C THR A 157 -0.27 -11.63 45.67
N LYS A 158 0.64 -10.66 45.81
CA LYS A 158 2.07 -10.89 45.58
C LYS A 158 2.62 -11.67 46.77
N ASN A 159 2.52 -13.00 46.73
CA ASN A 159 3.26 -13.86 47.67
C ASN A 159 4.72 -13.96 47.22
N GLY A 160 5.48 -12.91 47.52
CA GLY A 160 6.94 -12.95 47.49
C GLY A 160 7.44 -12.57 48.88
N ASN A 161 7.81 -13.57 49.68
CA ASN A 161 8.88 -13.35 50.64
C ASN A 161 10.17 -13.13 49.82
N SER A 162 10.98 -12.16 50.24
CA SER A 162 12.17 -11.64 49.54
C SER A 162 13.07 -12.68 48.88
#